data_AF-A0A2P6Q3F2-F1
#
_entry.id   AF-A0A2P6Q3F2-F1
#
_cell.length_a   1.000
_cell.length_b   1.000
_cell.length_c   1.000
_cell.angle_alpha   90.00
_cell.angle_beta   90.00
_cell.angle_gamma   90.00
#
_symmetry.space_group_name_H-M   'P 1'
#
loop_
_entity.id
_entity.type
_entity.pdbx_description
1 polymer ?
#
loop_
_entity_poly.entity_id
_entity_poly.type
_entity_poly.pdbx_seq_one_letter_code
_entity_poly.pdbx_strand_id
1 'polypeptide(L)'
;MGADHFIWQSFDYPGDTMLPNMVLGYNRKSGKSSVLTAWKNENDPSTGIFSAAGGLVKEMPGQVIKWMNRSTPNWKSGPWDQSSSAYMIWITNI
;
A
#
# COMPACT_ATOMS: atom_id res chain seq x y z
N MET A 1 -5.26 -23.87 16.03
CA MET A 1 -6.13 -22.97 15.23
C MET A 1 -5.60 -23.05 13.81
N GLY A 2 -6.36 -23.66 12.91
CA GLY A 2 -5.90 -23.94 11.54
C GLY A 2 -5.65 -22.64 10.80
N ALA A 3 -4.59 -22.60 9.99
CA ALA A 3 -4.44 -21.55 9.00
C ALA A 3 -5.63 -21.67 8.04
N ASP A 4 -6.58 -20.75 8.13
CA ASP A 4 -7.61 -20.62 7.12
C ASP A 4 -6.91 -20.38 5.78
N HIS A 5 -6.94 -21.39 4.91
CA HIS A 5 -6.21 -21.41 3.66
C HIS A 5 -7.03 -20.65 2.61
N PHE A 6 -7.12 -19.33 2.76
CA PHE A 6 -7.84 -18.48 1.82
C PHE A 6 -7.10 -18.45 0.47
N ILE A 7 -7.76 -18.98 -0.56
CA ILE A 7 -7.22 -18.99 -1.94
C ILE A 7 -7.28 -17.60 -2.56
N TRP A 8 -8.23 -16.77 -2.11
CA TRP A 8 -8.43 -15.40 -2.56
C TRP A 8 -9.01 -14.53 -1.43
N GLN A 9 -8.63 -13.26 -1.40
CA GLN A 9 -9.23 -12.21 -0.58
C GLN A 9 -9.14 -10.87 -1.31
N SER A 10 -10.10 -9.97 -1.09
CA SER A 10 -10.07 -8.63 -1.68
C SER A 10 -8.88 -7.80 -1.19
N PHE A 11 -8.40 -8.05 0.02
CA PHE A 11 -7.25 -7.35 0.60
C PHE A 11 -5.92 -7.61 -0.13
N ASP A 12 -5.84 -8.69 -0.93
CA ASP A 12 -4.70 -8.95 -1.82
C ASP A 12 -4.70 -8.02 -3.06
N TYR A 13 -5.84 -7.40 -3.38
CA TYR A 13 -6.05 -6.60 -4.60
C TYR A 13 -6.81 -5.30 -4.26
N PRO A 14 -6.16 -4.36 -3.57
CA PRO A 14 -6.84 -3.16 -3.13
C PRO A 14 -7.10 -2.16 -4.27
N GLY A 15 -8.14 -1.34 -4.10
CA GLY A 15 -8.46 -0.22 -4.97
C GLY A 15 -7.68 1.04 -4.59
N ASP A 16 -8.39 2.13 -4.34
CA ASP A 16 -7.83 3.43 -3.93
C ASP A 16 -7.75 3.61 -2.40
N THR A 17 -8.45 2.77 -1.64
CA THR A 17 -8.66 2.93 -0.19
C THR A 17 -7.93 1.84 0.62
N MET A 18 -7.27 2.25 1.70
CA MET A 18 -6.69 1.34 2.70
C MET A 18 -7.65 1.17 3.87
N LEU A 19 -8.06 -0.07 4.13
CA LEU A 19 -8.87 -0.44 5.29
C LEU A 19 -8.01 -0.89 6.47
N PRO A 20 -8.52 -0.83 7.71
CA PRO A 20 -7.85 -1.41 8.87
C PRO A 20 -7.47 -2.87 8.63
N ASN A 21 -6.32 -3.28 9.16
CA ASN A 21 -5.74 -4.62 9.01
C ASN A 21 -5.21 -4.98 7.61
N MET A 22 -5.28 -4.06 6.64
CA MET A 22 -4.55 -4.22 5.39
C MET A 22 -3.06 -3.98 5.59
N VAL A 23 -2.23 -4.73 4.88
CA VAL A 23 -0.77 -4.55 4.88
C VAL A 23 -0.35 -3.87 3.59
N LEU A 24 0.09 -2.62 3.69
CA LEU A 24 0.72 -1.90 2.57
C LEU A 24 2.21 -2.21 2.55
N GLY A 25 2.62 -3.17 1.70
CA GLY A 25 4.01 -3.61 1.69
C GLY A 25 4.30 -4.69 0.67
N TYR A 26 5.58 -5.06 0.60
CA TYR A 26 6.05 -6.21 -0.16
C TYR A 26 6.16 -7.45 0.74
N ASN A 27 5.39 -8.48 0.43
CA ASN A 27 5.48 -9.77 1.11
C ASN A 27 6.57 -10.63 0.46
N ARG A 28 7.68 -10.83 1.19
CA ARG A 28 8.84 -11.61 0.70
C ARG A 28 8.55 -13.10 0.48
N LYS A 29 7.57 -13.67 1.19
CA LYS A 29 7.24 -15.10 1.08
C LYS A 29 6.38 -15.38 -0.15
N SER A 30 5.41 -14.51 -0.43
CA SER A 30 4.50 -14.66 -1.57
C SER A 30 4.95 -13.92 -2.83
N GLY A 31 5.93 -13.01 -2.71
CA GLY A 31 6.38 -12.14 -3.81
C GLY A 31 5.37 -11.06 -4.22
N LYS A 32 4.24 -10.93 -3.50
CA LYS A 32 3.18 -9.96 -3.82
C LYS A 32 3.47 -8.61 -3.16
N SER A 33 3.14 -7.52 -3.87
CA SER A 33 3.13 -6.16 -3.34
C SER A 33 1.71 -5.59 -3.33
N SER A 34 1.28 -5.03 -2.20
CA SER A 34 0.01 -4.30 -2.13
C SER A 34 0.19 -2.86 -2.61
N VAL A 35 -0.56 -2.46 -3.64
CA VAL A 35 -0.48 -1.13 -4.26
C VAL A 35 -1.86 -0.51 -4.29
N LEU A 36 -2.03 0.64 -3.66
CA LEU A 36 -3.24 1.45 -3.80
C LEU A 36 -3.16 2.24 -5.10
N THR A 37 -4.26 2.29 -5.84
CA THR A 37 -4.35 3.03 -7.10
C THR A 37 -5.55 3.94 -7.05
N ALA A 38 -5.31 5.24 -7.20
CA ALA A 38 -6.38 6.23 -7.22
C ALA A 38 -7.31 5.98 -8.42
N TRP A 39 -8.56 6.37 -8.26
CA TRP A 39 -9.48 6.47 -9.38
C TRP A 39 -9.02 7.54 -10.36
N LYS A 40 -9.49 7.43 -11.61
CA LYS A 40 -9.18 8.40 -12.65
C LYS A 40 -9.80 9.76 -12.36
N ASN A 41 -11.01 9.75 -11.80
CA ASN A 41 -11.68 10.91 -11.20
C ASN A 41 -12.83 10.42 -10.29
N GLU A 42 -13.54 11.35 -9.65
CA GLU A 42 -14.63 11.07 -8.71
C GLU A 42 -15.76 10.21 -9.29
N ASN A 43 -15.98 10.25 -10.61
CA ASN A 43 -17.05 9.54 -11.30
C ASN A 43 -16.55 8.34 -12.13
N ASP A 44 -15.23 8.15 -12.22
CA ASP A 44 -14.60 7.12 -13.05
C ASP A 44 -13.64 6.27 -12.20
N PRO A 45 -14.12 5.10 -11.70
CA PRO A 45 -13.32 4.20 -10.86
C PRO A 45 -12.26 3.43 -11.64
N SER A 46 -12.09 3.70 -12.94
CA SER A 46 -10.96 3.18 -13.68
C SER A 46 -9.63 3.70 -13.12
N THR A 47 -8.55 3.05 -13.54
CA THR A 47 -7.21 3.35 -13.02
C THR A 47 -6.79 4.79 -13.31
N GLY A 48 -6.55 5.56 -12.26
CA GLY A 48 -5.93 6.87 -12.32
C GLY A 48 -4.40 6.85 -12.42
N ILE A 49 -3.82 8.05 -12.39
CA ILE A 49 -2.37 8.26 -12.57
C ILE A 49 -1.58 8.16 -11.26
N PHE A 50 -2.26 8.25 -10.11
CA PHE A 50 -1.62 8.20 -8.80
C PHE A 50 -1.71 6.80 -8.21
N SER A 51 -0.60 6.36 -7.60
CA SER A 51 -0.55 5.10 -6.85
C SER A 51 0.32 5.25 -5.61
N ALA A 52 0.04 4.48 -4.57
CA ALA A 52 0.81 4.47 -3.33
C ALA A 52 1.18 3.03 -2.96
N ALA A 53 2.44 2.79 -2.65
CA ALA A 53 2.93 1.47 -2.29
C ALA A 53 4.06 1.55 -1.26
N GLY A 54 4.07 0.56 -0.36
CA GLY A 54 5.12 0.35 0.61
C GLY A 54 6.17 -0.62 0.08
N GLY A 55 7.46 -0.24 0.10
CA GLY A 55 8.55 -1.19 -0.07
C GLY A 55 8.58 -1.97 -1.39
N LEU A 56 8.21 -1.35 -2.53
CA LEU A 56 8.23 -1.97 -3.86
C LEU A 56 9.59 -2.58 -4.28
N VAL A 57 10.68 -2.19 -3.60
CA VAL A 57 12.03 -2.68 -3.87
C VAL A 57 12.61 -3.24 -2.59
N LYS A 58 13.12 -4.47 -2.66
CA LYS A 58 13.70 -5.25 -1.54
C LYS A 58 14.77 -4.50 -0.74
N GLU A 59 15.42 -3.53 -1.37
CA GLU A 59 16.59 -2.79 -0.88
C GLU A 59 16.26 -1.41 -0.31
N MET A 60 14.98 -0.98 -0.36
CA MET A 60 14.59 0.31 0.22
C MET A 60 14.17 0.16 1.69
N PRO A 61 14.57 1.10 2.57
CA PRO A 61 13.99 1.22 3.90
C PRO A 61 12.47 1.29 3.78
N GLY A 62 11.78 0.58 4.67
CA GLY A 62 10.34 0.54 4.68
C GLY A 62 9.76 1.96 4.73
N GLN A 63 9.03 2.33 3.69
CA GLN A 63 8.42 3.65 3.52
C GLN A 63 7.31 3.56 2.49
N VAL A 64 6.37 4.50 2.53
CA VAL A 64 5.34 4.65 1.51
C VAL A 64 5.80 5.68 0.48
N ILE A 65 5.70 5.31 -0.80
CA ILE A 65 5.99 6.22 -1.92
C ILE A 65 4.71 6.41 -2.73
N LYS A 66 4.38 7.67 -3.01
CA LYS A 66 3.35 8.04 -3.97
C LYS A 66 4.01 8.24 -5.33
N TRP A 67 3.50 7.53 -6.33
CA TRP A 67 3.96 7.54 -7.70
C TRP A 67 2.92 8.21 -8.59
N MET A 68 3.41 8.99 -9.55
CA MET A 68 2.63 9.54 -10.65
C MET A 68 3.00 8.81 -11.93
N ASN A 69 2.01 8.45 -12.74
CA ASN A 69 2.16 7.65 -13.97
C ASN A 69 2.90 6.33 -13.74
N ARG A 70 2.85 5.77 -12.53
CA ARG A 70 3.50 4.52 -12.09
C ARG A 70 5.03 4.48 -12.23
N SER A 71 5.68 5.59 -12.56
CA SER A 71 7.11 5.65 -12.85
C SER A 71 7.83 6.78 -12.12
N THR A 72 7.15 7.90 -11.89
CA THR A 72 7.76 9.09 -11.27
C THR A 72 7.38 9.17 -9.80
N PRO A 73 8.33 9.04 -8.85
CA PRO A 73 8.03 9.24 -7.43
C PRO A 73 7.74 10.72 -7.19
N ASN A 74 6.53 11.02 -6.73
CA ASN A 74 6.09 12.40 -6.48
C ASN A 74 6.21 12.77 -5.00
N TRP A 75 6.07 11.81 -4.09
CA TRP A 75 6.18 12.02 -2.64
C TRP A 75 6.66 10.76 -1.91
N LYS A 76 7.32 10.95 -0.76
CA LYS A 76 7.80 9.87 0.13
C LYS A 76 7.41 10.17 1.58
N SER A 77 7.01 9.14 2.32
CA SER A 77 6.76 9.26 3.77
C SER A 77 8.03 9.44 4.60
N GLY A 78 9.18 9.06 4.02
CA GLY A 78 10.40 8.82 4.78
C GLY A 78 10.45 7.39 5.36
N PRO A 79 11.64 6.90 5.74
CA PRO A 79 11.80 5.58 6.36
C PRO A 79 10.99 5.47 7.65
N TRP A 80 10.34 4.33 7.86
CA TRP A 80 9.80 3.97 9.17
C TRP A 80 10.97 3.80 10.14
N ASP A 81 11.06 4.63 11.17
CA ASP A 81 11.91 4.35 12.32
C ASP A 81 11.17 3.44 13.31
N GLN A 82 11.89 2.96 14.33
CA GLN A 82 11.31 2.11 15.36
C GLN A 82 10.24 2.84 16.19
N SER A 83 10.19 4.19 16.17
CA SER A 83 9.13 4.97 16.80
C SER A 83 7.89 5.11 15.89
N SER A 84 8.06 5.24 14.57
CA SER A 84 7.02 5.39 13.52
C SER A 84 6.09 4.18 13.39
N SER A 85 6.58 3.00 13.74
CA SER A 85 5.79 1.76 13.74
C SER A 85 4.62 1.84 14.74
N ALA A 86 4.77 2.62 15.82
CA ALA A 86 3.71 2.87 16.79
C ALA A 86 2.67 3.89 16.32
N TYR A 87 2.98 4.73 15.32
CA TYR A 87 2.05 5.71 14.74
C TYR A 87 1.24 5.15 13.58
N MET A 88 1.62 3.99 13.03
CA MET A 88 0.88 3.30 11.97
C MET A 88 -0.46 2.69 12.44
N ILE A 89 -0.79 2.82 13.75
CA ILE A 89 -2.09 2.46 14.34
C ILE A 89 -3.02 3.69 14.50
N TRP A 90 -2.57 4.92 14.23
CA TRP A 90 -3.36 6.14 14.54
C TRP A 90 -3.62 7.10 13.37
N ILE A 91 -3.63 6.65 12.12
CA ILE A 91 -4.12 7.50 11.01
C ILE A 91 -5.58 7.12 10.68
N THR A 92 -6.51 7.60 11.51
CA THR A 92 -7.90 7.86 11.11
C THR A 92 -8.17 9.35 11.31
N ASN A 93 -7.97 10.14 10.26
CA ASN A 93 -8.73 11.34 9.90
C ASN A 93 -7.93 12.15 8.87
N ILE A 94 -8.43 12.15 7.64
CA ILE A 94 -8.72 13.27 6.72
C ILE A 94 -9.08 12.63 5.38
#